data_AF-M3GD11-F1
#
_entry.id   AF-M3GD11-F1
#
_cell.length_a   1.000
_cell.length_b   1.000
_cell.length_c   1.000
_cell.angle_alpha   90.00
_cell.angle_beta   90.00
_cell.angle_gamma   90.00
#
_symmetry.space_group_name_H-M   'P 1'
#
loop_
_entity.id
_entity.type
_entity.pdbx_description
1 polymer ?
#
loop_
_entity_poly.entity_id
_entity_poly.type
_entity_poly.pdbx_seq_one_letter_code
_entity_poly.pdbx_strand_id
1 'polypeptide(L)'
;MRIKFWGVRGSISSSVRGESIRNKVQKILGLATPADIQSPDAIDTFLDSLSLSSWSTYGGNTTCIEIRDKKDNLVIIDGGTGIRELGNSILHEGFLEGKGKAKWIFTHTHWDHIQGVPFFVPLYAPGNIFDILSSVDDLEERLKYQHSFTHFPVPYDGFRATKNFKFIPEGKAFPVTESISAISKSVRHPGGSFSYRFEEEGKSLIFASDAEFNLDEMENIQDYLNYFRGADVLVFDTQYTFEESLQKIDWGHSSASMATDIALRANVKKLVMFHHDPSYDDEKLDAVYLRALKYKEMFDPHNQLEIIMAYEGLELEV
;
A
#
# COMPACT_ATOMS: atom_id res chain seq x y z
N MET A 1 -2.00 8.77 -13.95
CA MET A 1 -2.49 7.78 -12.96
C MET A 1 -2.77 8.46 -11.64
N ARG A 2 -3.96 8.24 -11.07
CA ARG A 2 -4.30 8.63 -9.68
C ARG A 2 -4.23 7.40 -8.78
N ILE A 3 -3.62 7.52 -7.60
CA ILE A 3 -3.45 6.42 -6.65
C ILE A 3 -4.15 6.79 -5.35
N LYS A 4 -4.82 5.83 -4.71
CA LYS A 4 -5.41 5.97 -3.38
C LYS A 4 -5.07 4.79 -2.48
N PHE A 5 -4.72 5.08 -1.23
CA PHE A 5 -4.33 4.09 -0.25
C PHE A 5 -5.52 3.76 0.67
N TRP A 6 -6.02 2.53 0.59
CA TRP A 6 -7.13 2.05 1.41
C TRP A 6 -6.67 1.22 2.62
N GLY A 7 -5.46 0.68 2.55
CA GLY A 7 -4.78 0.07 3.68
C GLY A 7 -3.28 0.13 3.50
N VAL A 8 -2.59 0.47 4.59
CA VAL A 8 -1.15 0.75 4.62
C VAL A 8 -0.40 -0.07 5.66
N ARG A 9 -1.11 -0.91 6.42
CA ARG A 9 -0.55 -1.67 7.54
C ARG A 9 -0.03 -3.03 7.09
N GLY A 10 1.11 -3.43 7.62
CA GLY A 10 1.69 -4.75 7.37
C GLY A 10 1.21 -5.82 8.33
N SER A 11 1.33 -7.08 7.89
CA SER A 11 1.17 -8.34 8.63
C SER A 11 -0.22 -8.64 9.23
N ILE A 12 -0.89 -7.66 9.83
CA ILE A 12 -2.24 -7.77 10.39
C ILE A 12 -2.86 -6.38 10.58
N SER A 13 -4.19 -6.30 10.49
CA SER A 13 -4.90 -5.06 10.80
C SER A 13 -4.70 -4.66 12.26
N SER A 14 -4.44 -3.38 12.52
CA SER A 14 -4.18 -2.86 13.88
C SER A 14 -5.03 -1.63 14.16
N SER A 15 -5.98 -1.75 15.08
CA SER A 15 -6.84 -0.63 15.49
C SER A 15 -6.11 0.32 16.42
N VAL A 16 -6.40 1.62 16.32
CA VAL A 16 -5.96 2.60 17.32
C VAL A 16 -6.49 2.22 18.70
N ARG A 17 -5.61 2.23 19.71
CA ARG A 17 -5.98 1.90 21.09
C ARG A 17 -6.64 3.11 21.76
N GLY A 18 -7.61 2.85 22.66
CA GLY A 18 -8.33 3.93 23.36
C GLY A 18 -7.42 4.85 24.18
N GLU A 19 -6.33 4.33 24.74
CA GLU A 19 -5.31 5.12 25.43
C GLU A 19 -4.59 6.08 24.48
N SER A 20 -4.24 5.64 23.27
CA SER A 20 -3.63 6.49 22.24
C SER A 20 -4.55 7.65 21.84
N ILE A 21 -5.86 7.40 21.73
CA ILE A 21 -6.86 8.46 21.48
C ILE A 21 -6.86 9.48 22.62
N ARG A 22 -6.88 9.02 23.88
CA ARG A 22 -6.84 9.90 25.05
C ARG A 22 -5.57 10.75 25.07
N ASN A 23 -4.41 10.15 24.79
CA ASN A 23 -3.13 10.85 24.77
C ASN A 23 -3.10 11.93 23.68
N LYS A 24 -3.64 11.64 22.48
CA LYS A 24 -3.80 12.63 21.41
C LYS A 24 -4.68 13.80 21.85
N VAL A 25 -5.85 13.52 22.43
CA VAL A 25 -6.75 14.57 22.95
C VAL A 25 -6.05 15.43 24.01
N GLN A 26 -5.33 14.81 24.95
CA GLN A 26 -4.57 15.56 25.97
C GLN A 26 -3.48 16.44 25.35
N LYS A 27 -2.75 15.93 24.35
CA LYS A 27 -1.73 16.67 23.62
C LYS A 27 -2.32 17.87 22.87
N ILE A 28 -3.41 17.67 22.13
CA ILE A 28 -4.10 18.74 21.39
C ILE A 28 -4.59 19.82 22.36
N LEU A 29 -5.28 19.44 23.44
CA LEU A 29 -5.77 20.39 24.45
C LEU A 29 -4.63 21.13 25.18
N GLY A 30 -3.47 20.50 25.33
CA GLY A 30 -2.28 21.15 25.89
C GLY A 30 -1.60 22.15 24.96
N LEU A 31 -1.82 22.04 23.64
CA LEU A 31 -1.28 22.95 22.63
C LEU A 31 -2.25 24.10 22.28
N ALA A 32 -3.55 23.86 22.42
CA ALA A 32 -4.59 24.82 22.03
C ALA A 32 -4.62 26.06 22.94
N THR A 33 -4.88 27.22 22.34
CA THR A 33 -5.19 28.47 23.03
C THR A 33 -6.70 28.78 22.98
N PRO A 34 -7.22 29.72 23.79
CA PRO A 34 -8.64 30.09 23.71
C PRO A 34 -9.09 30.57 22.33
N ALA A 35 -8.20 31.17 21.53
CA ALA A 35 -8.51 31.63 20.17
C ALA A 35 -8.69 30.45 19.21
N ASP A 36 -7.97 29.35 19.41
CA ASP A 36 -8.01 28.16 18.54
C ASP A 36 -9.33 27.38 18.69
N ILE A 37 -10.01 27.51 19.83
CA ILE A 37 -11.24 26.77 20.15
C ILE A 37 -12.50 27.64 20.19
N GLN A 38 -12.43 28.88 19.69
CA GLN A 38 -13.52 29.84 19.77
C GLN A 38 -14.68 29.56 18.79
N SER A 39 -14.44 28.76 17.75
CA SER A 39 -15.42 28.42 16.70
C SER A 39 -14.99 27.16 15.92
N PRO A 40 -15.90 26.45 15.22
CA PRO A 40 -15.53 25.30 14.38
C PRO A 40 -14.41 25.59 13.37
N ASP A 41 -14.50 26.69 12.62
CA ASP A 41 -13.47 27.06 11.62
C ASP A 41 -12.09 27.31 12.24
N ALA A 42 -12.04 27.86 13.46
CA ALA A 42 -10.80 28.06 14.21
C ALA A 42 -10.20 26.72 14.66
N ILE A 43 -11.05 25.77 15.06
CA ILE A 43 -10.62 24.42 15.44
C ILE A 43 -10.01 23.71 14.23
N ASP A 44 -10.68 23.76 13.08
CA ASP A 44 -10.17 23.13 11.85
C ASP A 44 -8.83 23.74 11.43
N THR A 45 -8.73 25.07 11.45
CA THR A 45 -7.45 25.77 11.17
C THR A 45 -6.34 25.35 12.13
N PHE A 46 -6.66 25.18 13.42
CA PHE A 46 -5.69 24.72 14.41
C PHE A 46 -5.27 23.27 14.16
N LEU A 47 -6.21 22.36 13.90
CA LEU A 47 -5.91 20.96 13.60
C LEU A 47 -5.05 20.81 12.34
N ASP A 48 -5.35 21.60 11.29
CA ASP A 48 -4.58 21.65 10.05
C ASP A 48 -3.14 22.16 10.25
N SER A 49 -2.88 22.91 11.32
CA SER A 49 -1.53 23.37 11.69
C SER A 49 -0.68 22.29 12.38
N LEU A 50 -1.31 21.21 12.88
CA LEU A 50 -0.64 20.12 13.57
C LEU A 50 -0.20 19.03 12.58
N SER A 51 0.72 18.15 13.01
CA SER A 51 1.03 16.95 12.22
C SER A 51 -0.20 16.04 12.11
N LEU A 52 -0.33 15.32 10.99
CA LEU A 52 -1.41 14.35 10.76
C LEU A 52 -1.57 13.38 11.95
N SER A 53 -0.46 12.83 12.42
CA SER A 53 -0.38 11.92 13.58
C SER A 53 -0.84 12.52 14.91
N SER A 54 -1.02 13.84 15.01
CA SER A 54 -1.48 14.48 16.24
C SER A 54 -2.99 14.37 16.42
N TRP A 55 -3.76 14.48 15.34
CA TRP A 55 -5.23 14.45 15.38
C TRP A 55 -5.86 13.28 14.62
N SER A 56 -5.10 12.62 13.75
CA SER A 56 -5.47 11.43 13.00
C SER A 56 -4.54 10.26 13.31
N THR A 57 -4.63 9.19 12.53
CA THR A 57 -3.73 8.03 12.52
C THR A 57 -3.29 7.74 11.08
N TYR A 58 -2.16 7.07 10.91
CA TYR A 58 -1.73 6.57 9.60
C TYR A 58 -2.67 5.48 9.05
N GLY A 59 -3.40 4.78 9.91
CA GLY A 59 -4.34 3.73 9.49
C GLY A 59 -4.11 2.40 10.19
N GLY A 60 -5.09 1.50 10.08
CA GLY A 60 -5.09 0.16 10.67
C GLY A 60 -5.42 -0.96 9.69
N ASN A 61 -5.93 -0.66 8.51
CA ASN A 61 -6.21 -1.59 7.43
C ASN A 61 -4.92 -2.02 6.74
N THR A 62 -4.90 -3.29 6.35
CA THR A 62 -3.79 -3.90 5.63
C THR A 62 -3.88 -3.68 4.13
N THR A 63 -2.75 -3.90 3.46
CA THR A 63 -2.44 -3.59 2.06
C THR A 63 -3.63 -3.65 1.10
N CYS A 64 -4.05 -2.48 0.65
CA CYS A 64 -4.98 -2.33 -0.47
C CYS A 64 -4.79 -0.95 -1.09
N ILE A 65 -4.53 -0.93 -2.40
CA ILE A 65 -4.32 0.31 -3.16
C ILE A 65 -5.26 0.31 -4.37
N GLU A 66 -5.83 1.47 -4.62
CA GLU A 66 -6.57 1.78 -5.84
C GLU A 66 -5.68 2.60 -6.78
N ILE A 67 -5.67 2.25 -8.05
CA ILE A 67 -5.15 3.07 -9.13
C ILE A 67 -6.29 3.33 -10.11
N ARG A 68 -6.46 4.61 -10.47
CA ARG A 68 -7.35 5.06 -11.55
C ARG A 68 -6.51 5.52 -12.72
N ASP A 69 -6.79 4.96 -13.88
CA ASP A 69 -6.20 5.41 -15.14
C ASP A 69 -6.84 6.72 -15.61
N LYS A 70 -6.33 7.31 -16.69
CA LYS A 70 -6.85 8.60 -17.22
C LYS A 70 -8.32 8.55 -17.67
N LYS A 71 -8.90 7.37 -17.86
CA LYS A 71 -10.32 7.15 -18.19
C LYS A 71 -11.13 6.71 -16.97
N ASP A 72 -10.55 6.83 -15.78
CA ASP A 72 -11.14 6.45 -14.49
C ASP A 72 -11.41 4.94 -14.34
N ASN A 73 -10.76 4.09 -15.14
CA ASN A 73 -10.85 2.64 -14.96
C ASN A 73 -10.12 2.22 -13.69
N LEU A 74 -10.74 1.31 -12.93
CA LEU A 74 -10.24 0.82 -11.66
C LEU A 74 -9.22 -0.32 -11.82
N VAL A 75 -8.05 -0.13 -11.22
CA VAL A 75 -7.05 -1.16 -10.94
C VAL A 75 -6.87 -1.26 -9.43
N ILE A 76 -6.93 -2.46 -8.88
CA ILE A 76 -6.75 -2.74 -7.45
C ILE A 76 -5.43 -3.48 -7.28
N ILE A 77 -4.61 -3.10 -6.29
CA ILE A 77 -3.44 -3.88 -5.86
C ILE A 77 -3.74 -4.49 -4.50
N ASP A 78 -3.63 -5.83 -4.46
CA ASP A 78 -3.91 -6.70 -3.34
C ASP A 78 -5.33 -6.57 -2.77
N GLY A 79 -5.65 -7.39 -1.78
CA GLY A 79 -6.97 -7.56 -1.19
C GLY A 79 -6.91 -7.67 0.33
N GLY A 80 -6.02 -6.91 0.96
CA GLY A 80 -5.98 -6.76 2.41
C GLY A 80 -7.26 -6.15 2.97
N THR A 81 -7.33 -5.98 4.29
CA THR A 81 -8.53 -5.50 4.97
C THR A 81 -9.03 -4.13 4.48
N GLY A 82 -8.15 -3.30 3.90
CA GLY A 82 -8.52 -2.03 3.27
C GLY A 82 -9.47 -2.17 2.08
N ILE A 83 -9.49 -3.34 1.43
CA ILE A 83 -10.38 -3.58 0.29
C ILE A 83 -11.85 -3.51 0.65
N ARG A 84 -12.22 -3.70 1.93
CA ARG A 84 -13.60 -3.54 2.38
C ARG A 84 -14.06 -2.09 2.21
N GLU A 85 -13.22 -1.13 2.58
CA GLU A 85 -13.54 0.29 2.46
C GLU A 85 -13.55 0.74 0.99
N LEU A 86 -12.59 0.27 0.18
CA LEU A 86 -12.65 0.42 -1.28
C LEU A 86 -13.94 -0.16 -1.87
N GLY A 87 -14.29 -1.38 -1.47
CA GLY A 87 -15.48 -2.07 -1.98
C GLY A 87 -16.76 -1.30 -1.69
N ASN A 88 -16.88 -0.73 -0.50
CA ASN A 88 -18.02 0.11 -0.12
C ASN A 88 -18.03 1.43 -0.90
N SER A 89 -16.87 2.04 -1.13
CA SER A 89 -16.79 3.32 -1.82
C SER A 89 -17.21 3.19 -3.29
N ILE A 90 -16.85 2.11 -3.99
CA ILE A 90 -17.15 1.95 -5.42
C ILE A 90 -18.53 1.36 -5.72
N LEU A 91 -19.35 1.00 -4.71
CA LEU A 91 -20.66 0.36 -4.95
C LEU A 91 -21.56 1.19 -5.87
N HIS A 92 -21.57 2.51 -5.68
CA HIS A 92 -22.39 3.45 -6.44
C HIS A 92 -21.85 3.72 -7.86
N GLU A 93 -20.67 3.21 -8.21
CA GLU A 93 -20.08 3.28 -9.54
C GLU A 93 -20.56 2.16 -10.47
N GLY A 94 -21.73 1.56 -10.19
CA GLY A 94 -22.29 0.47 -10.98
C GLY A 94 -21.95 -0.94 -10.46
N PHE A 95 -21.10 -1.06 -9.44
CA PHE A 95 -20.74 -2.36 -8.86
C PHE A 95 -21.90 -2.99 -8.08
N LEU A 96 -22.79 -2.19 -7.49
CA LEU A 96 -23.99 -2.71 -6.82
C LEU A 96 -24.97 -3.34 -7.81
N GLU A 97 -25.09 -2.75 -9.01
CA GLU A 97 -25.98 -3.20 -10.09
C GLU A 97 -25.38 -4.30 -10.97
N GLY A 98 -24.18 -4.80 -10.66
CA GLY A 98 -23.53 -5.84 -11.46
C GLY A 98 -22.96 -5.35 -12.79
N LYS A 99 -22.59 -4.07 -12.88
CA LYS A 99 -22.03 -3.43 -14.10
C LYS A 99 -20.56 -3.04 -13.95
N GLY A 100 -20.00 -3.22 -12.76
CA GLY A 100 -18.63 -2.85 -12.44
C GLY A 100 -17.60 -3.71 -13.17
N LYS A 101 -16.49 -3.09 -13.54
CA LYS A 101 -15.33 -3.77 -14.13
C LYS A 101 -14.08 -3.25 -13.47
N ALA A 102 -13.19 -4.14 -13.05
CA ALA A 102 -11.91 -3.77 -12.48
C ALA A 102 -10.80 -4.74 -12.87
N LYS A 103 -9.58 -4.22 -12.88
CA LYS A 103 -8.36 -5.04 -12.88
C LYS A 103 -7.93 -5.24 -11.45
N TRP A 104 -7.41 -6.42 -11.13
CA TRP A 104 -6.98 -6.71 -9.77
C TRP A 104 -5.65 -7.46 -9.80
N ILE A 105 -4.62 -6.85 -9.23
CA ILE A 105 -3.27 -7.36 -9.23
C ILE A 105 -2.92 -7.85 -7.84
N PHE A 106 -2.33 -9.04 -7.75
CA PHE A 106 -1.80 -9.56 -6.50
C PHE A 106 -0.28 -9.67 -6.53
N THR A 107 0.37 -9.14 -5.49
CA THR A 107 1.82 -9.30 -5.23
C THR A 107 2.14 -10.69 -4.75
N HIS A 108 1.42 -11.14 -3.73
CA HIS A 108 1.52 -12.47 -3.14
C HIS A 108 0.25 -12.75 -2.32
N THR A 109 0.27 -13.82 -1.52
CA THR A 109 -0.93 -14.33 -0.85
C THR A 109 -0.75 -14.51 0.66
N HIS A 110 0.11 -13.73 1.30
CA HIS A 110 0.06 -13.63 2.76
C HIS A 110 -1.26 -13.00 3.20
N TRP A 111 -1.63 -13.30 4.44
CA TRP A 111 -2.99 -13.03 4.92
C TRP A 111 -3.33 -11.56 4.83
N ASP A 112 -2.46 -10.66 5.24
CA ASP A 112 -2.66 -9.22 5.17
C ASP A 112 -2.83 -8.67 3.74
N HIS A 113 -2.49 -9.43 2.70
CA HIS A 113 -2.73 -9.10 1.29
C HIS A 113 -4.00 -9.75 0.71
N ILE A 114 -4.65 -10.68 1.43
CA ILE A 114 -5.89 -11.35 0.95
C ILE A 114 -7.03 -11.34 1.97
N GLN A 115 -6.80 -10.95 3.22
CA GLN A 115 -7.73 -11.10 4.36
C GLN A 115 -9.05 -10.37 4.14
N GLY A 116 -9.04 -9.29 3.36
CA GLY A 116 -10.24 -8.53 3.04
C GLY A 116 -11.05 -9.07 1.87
N VAL A 117 -10.49 -9.95 1.03
CA VAL A 117 -11.17 -10.52 -0.16
C VAL A 117 -12.55 -11.09 0.18
N PRO A 118 -12.75 -11.89 1.25
CA PRO A 118 -14.07 -12.41 1.63
C PRO A 118 -15.10 -11.33 1.98
N PHE A 119 -14.65 -10.12 2.32
CA PHE A 119 -15.47 -8.98 2.72
C PHE A 119 -15.64 -7.93 1.61
N PHE A 120 -15.09 -8.19 0.41
CA PHE A 120 -15.24 -7.31 -0.74
C PHE A 120 -16.61 -7.51 -1.40
N VAL A 121 -17.60 -6.72 -0.94
CA VAL A 121 -19.01 -6.77 -1.39
C VAL A 121 -19.19 -6.87 -2.91
N PRO A 122 -18.42 -6.13 -3.74
CA PRO A 122 -18.53 -6.23 -5.19
C PRO A 122 -18.37 -7.63 -5.80
N LEU A 123 -17.68 -8.57 -5.15
CA LEU A 123 -17.56 -9.97 -5.62
C LEU A 123 -18.88 -10.76 -5.55
N TYR A 124 -19.82 -10.33 -4.71
CA TYR A 124 -21.09 -11.01 -4.50
C TYR A 124 -22.19 -10.59 -5.49
N ALA A 125 -21.96 -9.49 -6.22
CA ALA A 125 -22.89 -8.98 -7.22
C ALA A 125 -22.65 -9.68 -8.57
N PRO A 126 -23.64 -10.45 -9.09
CA PRO A 126 -23.53 -11.08 -10.40
C PRO A 126 -23.45 -10.00 -11.50
N GLY A 127 -22.64 -10.24 -12.53
CA GLY A 127 -22.45 -9.32 -13.65
C GLY A 127 -21.21 -8.43 -13.55
N ASN A 128 -20.70 -8.17 -12.33
CA ASN A 128 -19.39 -7.54 -12.16
C ASN A 128 -18.29 -8.44 -12.75
N ILE A 129 -17.25 -7.82 -13.31
CA ILE A 129 -16.12 -8.53 -13.92
C ILE A 129 -14.81 -8.06 -13.30
N PHE A 130 -14.05 -9.00 -12.77
CA PHE A 130 -12.70 -8.78 -12.27
C PHE A 130 -11.71 -9.57 -13.12
N ASP A 131 -10.81 -8.87 -13.81
CA ASP A 131 -9.66 -9.50 -14.45
C ASP A 131 -8.50 -9.50 -13.45
N ILE A 132 -8.20 -10.69 -12.93
CA ILE A 132 -7.25 -10.90 -11.84
C ILE A 132 -5.90 -11.34 -12.43
N LEU A 133 -4.88 -10.53 -12.22
CA LEU A 133 -3.56 -10.60 -12.85
C LEU A 133 -2.51 -10.85 -11.76
N SER A 134 -1.62 -11.81 -11.95
CA SER A 134 -0.48 -12.00 -11.03
C SER A 134 0.65 -12.79 -11.66
N SER A 135 1.85 -12.64 -11.10
CA SER A 135 2.99 -13.53 -11.33
C SER A 135 3.02 -14.74 -10.37
N VAL A 136 1.99 -14.92 -9.52
CA VAL A 136 1.73 -16.15 -8.77
C VAL A 136 0.92 -17.11 -9.65
N ASP A 137 1.43 -18.32 -9.88
CA ASP A 137 0.87 -19.30 -10.84
C ASP A 137 -0.35 -20.06 -10.30
N ASP A 138 -0.47 -20.22 -8.98
CA ASP A 138 -1.56 -20.92 -8.28
C ASP A 138 -2.53 -19.96 -7.53
N LEU A 139 -2.59 -18.67 -7.93
CA LEU A 139 -3.37 -17.65 -7.22
C LEU A 139 -4.84 -18.03 -6.99
N GLU A 140 -5.52 -18.58 -8.01
CA GLU A 140 -6.93 -18.97 -7.88
C GLU A 140 -7.13 -20.05 -6.82
N GLU A 141 -6.21 -21.01 -6.72
CA GLU A 141 -6.26 -22.10 -5.75
C GLU A 141 -6.04 -21.57 -4.33
N ARG A 142 -5.10 -20.64 -4.15
CA ARG A 142 -4.84 -19.99 -2.86
C ARG A 142 -6.04 -19.18 -2.37
N LEU A 143 -6.68 -18.41 -3.25
CA LEU A 143 -7.90 -17.67 -2.91
C LEU A 143 -9.08 -18.61 -2.62
N LYS A 144 -9.21 -19.73 -3.33
CA LYS A 144 -10.20 -20.76 -2.99
C LYS A 144 -9.95 -21.38 -1.62
N TYR A 145 -8.69 -21.64 -1.27
CA TYR A 145 -8.32 -22.22 0.02
C TYR A 145 -8.68 -21.30 1.20
N GLN A 146 -8.58 -19.98 1.02
CA GLN A 146 -9.05 -19.00 2.01
C GLN A 146 -10.54 -19.20 2.37
N HIS A 147 -11.34 -19.68 1.42
CA HIS A 147 -12.77 -19.95 1.58
C HIS A 147 -13.08 -21.36 2.11
N SER A 148 -12.09 -22.07 2.66
CA SER A 148 -12.36 -23.29 3.42
C SER A 148 -13.42 -22.99 4.49
N PHE A 149 -14.45 -23.83 4.58
CA PHE A 149 -15.56 -23.63 5.51
C PHE A 149 -15.12 -23.60 6.98
N THR A 150 -13.96 -24.18 7.29
CA THR A 150 -13.32 -24.12 8.62
C THR A 150 -12.82 -22.73 8.98
N HIS A 151 -12.51 -21.89 7.98
CA HIS A 151 -11.96 -20.56 8.15
C HIS A 151 -13.00 -19.47 7.86
N PHE A 152 -13.92 -19.71 6.92
CA PHE A 152 -14.92 -18.72 6.51
C PHE A 152 -16.26 -19.39 6.11
N PRO A 153 -17.41 -18.88 6.57
CA PRO A 153 -18.70 -19.56 6.40
C PRO A 153 -19.29 -19.49 4.99
N VAL A 154 -18.75 -18.67 4.09
CA VAL A 154 -19.26 -18.53 2.71
C VAL A 154 -18.31 -19.23 1.73
N PRO A 155 -18.80 -20.21 0.95
CA PRO A 155 -17.97 -20.90 -0.04
C PRO A 155 -17.53 -19.95 -1.14
N TYR A 156 -16.45 -20.30 -1.83
CA TYR A 156 -15.91 -19.51 -2.95
C TYR A 156 -16.96 -19.24 -4.05
N ASP A 157 -17.86 -20.20 -4.30
CA ASP A 157 -18.97 -20.07 -5.26
C ASP A 157 -20.02 -19.01 -4.84
N GLY A 158 -19.98 -18.54 -3.59
CA GLY A 158 -20.76 -17.39 -3.13
C GLY A 158 -20.34 -16.08 -3.80
N PHE A 159 -19.11 -16.00 -4.32
CA PHE A 159 -18.70 -14.92 -5.21
C PHE A 159 -19.35 -15.10 -6.58
N ARG A 160 -20.35 -14.27 -6.89
CA ARG A 160 -21.14 -14.37 -8.14
C ARG A 160 -20.60 -13.48 -9.27
N ALA A 161 -19.67 -12.57 -8.99
CA ALA A 161 -18.98 -11.81 -10.03
C ALA A 161 -18.14 -12.74 -10.92
N THR A 162 -17.94 -12.38 -12.19
CA THR A 162 -16.99 -13.07 -13.07
C THR A 162 -15.56 -12.76 -12.62
N LYS A 163 -14.73 -13.79 -12.47
CA LYS A 163 -13.31 -13.67 -12.09
C LYS A 163 -12.48 -14.33 -13.18
N ASN A 164 -11.69 -13.56 -13.90
CA ASN A 164 -10.82 -14.06 -14.96
C ASN A 164 -9.37 -14.06 -14.45
N PHE A 165 -8.86 -15.22 -14.07
CA PHE A 165 -7.48 -15.35 -13.61
C PHE A 165 -6.50 -15.43 -14.78
N LYS A 166 -5.40 -14.70 -14.68
CA LYS A 166 -4.33 -14.74 -15.68
C LYS A 166 -2.96 -14.65 -15.01
N PHE A 167 -2.21 -15.73 -15.15
CA PHE A 167 -0.79 -15.77 -14.83
C PHE A 167 0.02 -14.93 -15.83
N ILE A 168 0.92 -14.10 -15.32
CA ILE A 168 1.87 -13.32 -16.09
C ILE A 168 3.29 -13.65 -15.61
N PRO A 169 4.14 -14.25 -16.47
CA PRO A 169 5.54 -14.49 -16.12
C PRO A 169 6.26 -13.20 -15.75
N GLU A 170 7.17 -13.28 -14.77
CA GLU A 170 8.05 -12.18 -14.39
C GLU A 170 8.78 -11.58 -15.61
N GLY A 171 8.98 -10.26 -15.61
CA GLY A 171 9.74 -9.55 -16.64
C GLY A 171 9.00 -9.42 -17.98
N LYS A 172 7.82 -10.01 -18.13
CA LYS A 172 6.99 -9.83 -19.32
C LYS A 172 6.07 -8.63 -19.15
N ALA A 173 6.27 -7.60 -19.95
CA ALA A 173 5.34 -6.47 -20.01
C ALA A 173 3.93 -6.91 -20.49
N PHE A 174 2.89 -6.34 -19.89
CA PHE A 174 1.50 -6.64 -20.21
C PHE A 174 0.60 -5.41 -20.07
N PRO A 175 -0.47 -5.29 -20.88
CA PRO A 175 -1.48 -4.26 -20.67
C PRO A 175 -2.32 -4.59 -19.43
N VAL A 176 -2.46 -3.62 -18.53
CA VAL A 176 -3.37 -3.68 -17.39
C VAL A 176 -4.71 -3.08 -17.83
N THR A 177 -4.69 -1.84 -18.33
CA THR A 177 -5.84 -1.18 -18.98
C THR A 177 -5.47 -0.81 -20.43
N GLU A 178 -6.30 0.00 -21.09
CA GLU A 178 -5.95 0.55 -22.40
C GLU A 178 -4.80 1.59 -22.34
N SER A 179 -4.59 2.23 -21.19
CA SER A 179 -3.56 3.27 -21.01
C SER A 179 -2.45 2.87 -20.04
N ILE A 180 -2.71 1.94 -19.12
CA ILE A 180 -1.70 1.43 -18.18
C ILE A 180 -1.12 0.11 -18.69
N SER A 181 0.21 0.04 -18.74
CA SER A 181 0.96 -1.22 -18.87
C SER A 181 1.74 -1.51 -17.58
N ALA A 182 2.07 -2.77 -17.34
CA ALA A 182 2.88 -3.16 -16.20
C ALA A 182 3.93 -4.21 -16.56
N ILE A 183 4.99 -4.26 -15.76
CA ILE A 183 6.00 -5.32 -15.73
C ILE A 183 6.25 -5.69 -14.26
N SER A 184 6.40 -6.98 -13.97
CA SER A 184 6.71 -7.46 -12.63
C SER A 184 8.18 -7.83 -12.47
N LYS A 185 8.68 -7.72 -11.24
CA LYS A 185 9.99 -8.20 -10.81
C LYS A 185 9.84 -8.91 -9.46
N SER A 186 10.45 -10.09 -9.32
CA SER A 186 10.47 -10.79 -8.04
C SER A 186 11.26 -10.00 -7.02
N VAL A 187 10.79 -10.04 -5.77
CA VAL A 187 11.46 -9.46 -4.61
C VAL A 187 11.54 -10.53 -3.53
N ARG A 188 12.59 -10.45 -2.71
CA ARG A 188 12.80 -11.43 -1.64
C ARG A 188 11.73 -11.27 -0.56
N HIS A 189 10.95 -12.32 -0.36
CA HIS A 189 9.96 -12.43 0.71
C HIS A 189 9.64 -13.92 0.94
N PRO A 190 9.41 -14.38 2.19
CA PRO A 190 8.95 -15.75 2.44
C PRO A 190 7.70 -16.07 1.60
N GLY A 191 7.68 -17.23 0.94
CA GLY A 191 6.57 -17.60 0.05
C GLY A 191 6.58 -16.92 -1.33
N GLY A 192 7.54 -16.01 -1.58
CA GLY A 192 7.69 -15.26 -2.83
C GLY A 192 6.77 -14.05 -2.91
N SER A 193 7.28 -12.96 -3.47
CA SER A 193 6.54 -11.72 -3.70
C SER A 193 6.98 -11.05 -5.00
N PHE A 194 6.10 -10.26 -5.59
CA PHE A 194 6.35 -9.55 -6.84
C PHE A 194 6.06 -8.06 -6.69
N SER A 195 7.05 -7.25 -7.05
CA SER A 195 6.85 -5.83 -7.32
C SER A 195 6.25 -5.65 -8.71
N TYR A 196 5.43 -4.60 -8.88
CA TYR A 196 4.90 -4.19 -10.18
C TYR A 196 5.27 -2.74 -10.49
N ARG A 197 5.80 -2.52 -11.70
CA ARG A 197 6.05 -1.20 -12.28
C ARG A 197 4.98 -0.92 -13.32
N PHE A 198 4.16 0.09 -13.06
CA PHE A 198 3.10 0.61 -13.90
C PHE A 198 3.58 1.82 -14.69
N GLU A 199 3.19 1.88 -15.95
CA GLU A 199 3.53 2.96 -16.88
C GLU A 199 2.26 3.46 -17.58
N GLU A 200 2.03 4.77 -17.54
CA GLU A 200 0.97 5.48 -18.28
C GLU A 200 1.55 6.81 -18.80
N GLU A 201 1.52 7.03 -20.11
CA GLU A 201 1.95 8.30 -20.73
C GLU A 201 3.36 8.79 -20.32
N GLY A 202 4.28 7.86 -20.08
CA GLY A 202 5.66 8.15 -19.67
C GLY A 202 5.81 8.48 -18.18
N LYS A 203 4.74 8.33 -17.40
CA LYS A 203 4.75 8.38 -15.93
C LYS A 203 4.77 6.98 -15.35
N SER A 204 5.52 6.84 -14.26
CA SER A 204 5.86 5.54 -13.69
C SER A 204 5.57 5.44 -12.20
N LEU A 205 4.82 4.41 -11.82
CA LEU A 205 4.55 4.03 -10.44
C LEU A 205 5.12 2.63 -10.20
N ILE A 206 5.86 2.45 -9.12
CA ILE A 206 6.31 1.13 -8.68
C ILE A 206 5.69 0.82 -7.32
N PHE A 207 5.01 -0.32 -7.22
CA PHE A 207 4.61 -0.91 -5.95
C PHE A 207 5.56 -2.05 -5.61
N ALA A 208 6.31 -1.91 -4.51
CA ALA A 208 7.32 -2.85 -4.05
C ALA A 208 7.12 -3.16 -2.56
N SER A 209 6.06 -3.92 -2.27
CA SER A 209 5.78 -4.52 -0.96
C SER A 209 5.18 -5.90 -1.19
N ASP A 210 5.57 -6.95 -0.47
CA ASP A 210 6.55 -6.96 0.61
C ASP A 210 7.93 -7.35 0.08
N ALA A 211 8.98 -6.72 0.61
CA ALA A 211 10.32 -6.87 0.05
C ALA A 211 11.41 -6.72 1.13
N GLU A 212 12.32 -7.69 1.18
CA GLU A 212 13.52 -7.65 2.01
C GLU A 212 14.77 -7.44 1.16
N PHE A 213 15.62 -6.50 1.58
CA PHE A 213 16.95 -6.32 0.98
C PHE A 213 18.05 -6.66 1.99
N ASN A 214 18.28 -7.96 2.21
CA ASN A 214 19.35 -8.43 3.09
C ASN A 214 20.75 -8.20 2.45
N LEU A 215 21.82 -8.67 3.11
CA LEU A 215 23.19 -8.51 2.59
C LEU A 215 23.37 -9.10 1.19
N ASP A 216 22.81 -10.29 0.92
CA ASP A 216 22.94 -10.95 -0.39
C ASP A 216 22.21 -10.19 -1.51
N GLU A 217 21.03 -9.67 -1.21
CA GLU A 217 20.26 -8.80 -2.12
C GLU A 217 21.00 -7.48 -2.36
N MET A 218 21.67 -6.96 -1.33
CA MET A 218 22.50 -5.77 -1.43
C MET A 218 23.75 -6.00 -2.31
N GLU A 219 24.26 -7.22 -2.40
CA GLU A 219 25.34 -7.58 -3.35
C GLU A 219 24.86 -7.50 -4.81
N ASN A 220 23.59 -7.83 -5.07
CA ASN A 220 22.98 -7.78 -6.41
C ASN A 220 22.05 -6.58 -6.61
N ILE A 221 22.20 -5.55 -5.77
CA ILE A 221 21.30 -4.38 -5.71
C ILE A 221 21.18 -3.65 -7.05
N GLN A 222 22.15 -3.79 -7.94
CA GLN A 222 22.18 -3.12 -9.23
C GLN A 222 20.98 -3.49 -10.12
N ASP A 223 20.51 -4.74 -10.07
CA ASP A 223 19.35 -5.18 -10.86
C ASP A 223 18.05 -4.55 -10.35
N TYR A 224 17.92 -4.42 -9.04
CA TYR A 224 16.80 -3.70 -8.41
C TYR A 224 16.88 -2.20 -8.70
N LEU A 225 18.05 -1.58 -8.58
CA LEU A 225 18.24 -0.17 -8.93
C LEU A 225 17.93 0.11 -10.39
N ASN A 226 18.24 -0.81 -11.30
CA ASN A 226 17.88 -0.68 -12.72
C ASN A 226 16.35 -0.71 -12.89
N TYR A 227 15.66 -1.59 -12.18
CA TYR A 227 14.20 -1.69 -12.20
C TYR A 227 13.51 -0.48 -11.58
N PHE A 228 14.02 0.04 -10.46
CA PHE A 228 13.50 1.23 -9.79
C PHE A 228 13.87 2.55 -10.47
N ARG A 229 14.78 2.52 -11.46
CA ARG A 229 15.39 3.73 -12.01
C ARG A 229 14.36 4.71 -12.53
N GLY A 230 14.49 5.96 -12.09
CA GLY A 230 13.73 7.11 -12.60
C GLY A 230 12.24 7.06 -12.32
N ALA A 231 11.78 6.22 -11.38
CA ALA A 231 10.36 6.13 -11.07
C ALA A 231 9.82 7.48 -10.58
N ASP A 232 8.63 7.89 -11.04
CA ASP A 232 7.96 9.08 -10.52
C ASP A 232 7.50 8.83 -9.09
N VAL A 233 6.93 7.66 -8.82
CA VAL A 233 6.51 7.23 -7.49
C VAL A 233 6.99 5.81 -7.21
N LEU A 234 7.64 5.60 -6.07
CA LEU A 234 7.98 4.28 -5.51
C LEU A 234 7.26 4.10 -4.19
N VAL A 235 6.30 3.17 -4.13
CA VAL A 235 5.70 2.69 -2.89
C VAL A 235 6.52 1.50 -2.42
N PHE A 236 7.06 1.58 -1.20
CA PHE A 236 8.07 0.63 -0.74
C PHE A 236 7.83 0.17 0.70
N ASP A 237 8.11 -1.11 0.95
CA ASP A 237 8.09 -1.72 2.28
C ASP A 237 9.06 -1.02 3.23
N THR A 238 8.53 -0.45 4.30
CA THR A 238 9.31 0.22 5.35
C THR A 238 8.92 -0.27 6.74
N GLN A 239 8.53 -1.54 6.85
CA GLN A 239 7.94 -2.07 8.08
C GLN A 239 8.85 -1.85 9.29
N TYR A 240 10.17 -1.98 9.12
CA TYR A 240 11.11 -1.96 10.23
C TYR A 240 11.94 -0.69 10.35
N THR A 241 12.45 -0.44 11.57
CA THR A 241 13.64 0.41 11.70
C THR A 241 14.86 -0.33 11.17
N PHE A 242 15.95 0.39 10.90
CA PHE A 242 17.20 -0.22 10.46
C PHE A 242 17.75 -1.24 11.47
N GLU A 243 17.66 -0.94 12.77
CA GLU A 243 18.11 -1.85 13.81
C GLU A 243 17.27 -3.13 13.87
N GLU A 244 15.96 -3.01 13.64
CA GLU A 244 15.05 -4.15 13.61
C GLU A 244 15.24 -5.00 12.36
N SER A 245 15.50 -4.40 11.19
CA SER A 245 15.78 -5.17 9.97
C SER A 245 17.06 -6.02 10.09
N LEU A 246 18.03 -5.60 10.91
CA LEU A 246 19.22 -6.41 11.22
C LEU A 246 18.93 -7.60 12.14
N GLN A 247 17.87 -7.54 12.95
CA GLN A 247 17.46 -8.60 13.87
C GLN A 247 16.43 -9.56 13.27
N LYS A 248 15.66 -9.08 12.28
CA LYS A 248 14.56 -9.78 11.61
C LYS A 248 14.93 -10.17 10.17
N ILE A 249 16.19 -10.54 9.94
CA ILE A 249 16.63 -11.08 8.64
C ILE A 249 15.78 -12.33 8.34
N ASP A 250 15.39 -12.50 7.08
CA ASP A 250 14.51 -13.55 6.55
C ASP A 250 13.04 -13.41 6.92
N TRP A 251 12.63 -12.32 7.58
CA TRP A 251 11.22 -12.03 7.83
C TRP A 251 10.53 -11.35 6.64
N GLY A 252 11.27 -10.97 5.59
CA GLY A 252 10.68 -10.54 4.34
C GLY A 252 10.40 -9.04 4.19
N HIS A 253 10.87 -8.19 5.12
CA HIS A 253 10.56 -6.76 5.13
C HIS A 253 11.81 -5.88 5.14
N SER A 254 11.62 -4.61 4.81
CA SER A 254 12.68 -3.62 4.68
C SER A 254 12.61 -2.53 5.74
N SER A 255 13.60 -1.64 5.73
CA SER A 255 13.62 -0.46 6.58
C SER A 255 13.48 0.83 5.81
N ALA A 256 12.97 1.85 6.48
CA ALA A 256 12.91 3.22 5.98
C ALA A 256 14.26 3.73 5.42
N SER A 257 15.37 3.41 6.10
CA SER A 257 16.71 3.81 5.67
C SER A 257 17.12 3.13 4.36
N MET A 258 16.83 1.83 4.22
CA MET A 258 17.12 1.06 3.01
C MET A 258 16.28 1.55 1.84
N ALA A 259 14.98 1.77 2.06
CA ALA A 259 14.09 2.33 1.05
C ALA A 259 14.57 3.71 0.57
N THR A 260 15.04 4.56 1.50
CA THR A 260 15.59 5.88 1.18
C THR A 260 16.88 5.76 0.36
N ASP A 261 17.84 4.91 0.75
CA ASP A 261 19.07 4.69 -0.02
C ASP A 261 18.77 4.19 -1.45
N ILE A 262 17.89 3.21 -1.58
CA ILE A 262 17.47 2.65 -2.86
C ILE A 262 16.82 3.73 -3.73
N ALA A 263 15.89 4.52 -3.17
CA ALA A 263 15.20 5.58 -3.89
C ALA A 263 16.18 6.65 -4.42
N LEU A 264 17.14 7.07 -3.59
CA LEU A 264 18.18 8.03 -3.98
C LEU A 264 19.04 7.48 -5.11
N ARG A 265 19.57 6.26 -4.95
CA ARG A 265 20.47 5.62 -5.95
C ARG A 265 19.75 5.30 -7.26
N ALA A 266 18.45 5.06 -7.22
CA ALA A 266 17.61 4.85 -8.39
C ALA A 266 17.12 6.16 -9.04
N ASN A 267 17.39 7.34 -8.46
CA ASN A 267 16.84 8.63 -8.89
C ASN A 267 15.30 8.62 -8.94
N VAL A 268 14.68 8.05 -7.91
CA VAL A 268 13.23 8.11 -7.72
C VAL A 268 12.83 9.54 -7.34
N LYS A 269 11.71 10.02 -7.88
CA LYS A 269 11.22 11.38 -7.56
C LYS A 269 10.47 11.43 -6.24
N LYS A 270 9.64 10.42 -5.95
CA LYS A 270 8.84 10.32 -4.72
C LYS A 270 8.88 8.92 -4.12
N LEU A 271 9.34 8.80 -2.88
CA LEU A 271 9.25 7.59 -2.07
C LEU A 271 8.04 7.67 -1.14
N VAL A 272 7.15 6.70 -1.25
CA VAL A 272 6.02 6.48 -0.35
C VAL A 272 6.38 5.33 0.57
N MET A 273 6.68 5.66 1.82
CA MET A 273 6.98 4.70 2.87
C MET A 273 5.68 3.98 3.28
N PHE A 274 5.65 2.65 3.13
CA PHE A 274 4.44 1.84 3.21
C PHE A 274 4.66 0.58 4.10
N HIS A 275 3.59 -0.18 4.32
CA HIS A 275 3.56 -1.45 5.05
C HIS A 275 4.00 -1.30 6.51
N HIS A 276 3.35 -0.38 7.23
CA HIS A 276 3.74 -0.02 8.59
C HIS A 276 3.64 -1.20 9.56
N ASP A 277 4.58 -1.35 10.49
CA ASP A 277 4.51 -2.42 11.48
C ASP A 277 3.23 -2.30 12.35
N PRO A 278 2.46 -3.38 12.57
CA PRO A 278 1.22 -3.36 13.33
C PRO A 278 1.40 -3.05 14.82
N SER A 279 2.61 -3.16 15.35
CA SER A 279 2.94 -2.81 16.73
C SER A 279 3.29 -1.33 16.92
N TYR A 280 3.55 -0.59 15.85
CA TYR A 280 3.94 0.82 15.93
C TYR A 280 2.71 1.72 16.06
N ASP A 281 2.72 2.56 17.09
CA ASP A 281 1.82 3.71 17.18
C ASP A 281 2.27 4.87 16.28
N ASP A 282 1.43 5.90 16.18
CA ASP A 282 1.72 7.03 15.29
C ASP A 282 2.97 7.82 15.71
N GLU A 283 3.33 7.84 17.00
CA GLU A 283 4.55 8.51 17.49
C GLU A 283 5.81 7.77 17.05
N LYS A 284 5.80 6.43 17.10
CA LYS A 284 6.88 5.61 16.57
C LYS A 284 6.98 5.75 15.05
N LEU A 285 5.87 5.79 14.33
CA LEU A 285 5.85 6.01 12.88
C LEU A 285 6.40 7.39 12.51
N ASP A 286 6.03 8.44 13.23
CA ASP A 286 6.64 9.77 13.07
C ASP A 286 8.16 9.73 13.26
N ALA A 287 8.64 8.99 14.27
CA ALA A 287 10.08 8.84 14.50
C ALA A 287 10.78 8.12 13.35
N VAL A 288 10.14 7.12 12.74
CA VAL A 288 10.65 6.42 11.54
C VAL A 288 10.69 7.37 10.34
N TYR A 289 9.62 8.13 10.10
CA TYR A 289 9.54 9.11 9.04
C TYR A 289 10.60 10.21 9.18
N LEU A 290 10.75 10.79 10.38
CA LEU A 290 11.77 11.80 10.66
C LEU A 290 13.19 11.27 10.46
N ARG A 291 13.45 9.99 10.73
CA ARG A 291 14.77 9.37 10.44
C ARG A 291 15.03 9.29 8.94
N ALA A 292 14.03 8.93 8.13
CA ALA A 292 14.14 8.91 6.68
C ALA A 292 14.43 10.31 6.12
N LEU A 293 13.73 11.34 6.61
CA LEU A 293 13.98 12.74 6.21
C LEU A 293 15.40 13.19 6.57
N LYS A 294 15.90 12.87 7.77
CA LYS A 294 17.28 13.18 8.16
C LYS A 294 18.31 12.46 7.30
N TYR A 295 18.05 11.18 6.97
CA TYR A 295 18.91 10.44 6.06
C TYR A 295 18.95 11.12 4.70
N LYS A 296 17.79 11.47 4.13
CA LYS A 296 17.70 12.21 2.88
C LYS A 296 18.46 13.53 2.92
N GLU A 297 18.30 14.35 3.97
CA GLU A 297 19.02 15.63 4.11
C GLU A 297 20.55 15.45 4.04
N MET A 298 21.07 14.32 4.51
CA MET A 298 22.50 14.03 4.48
C MET A 298 23.00 13.58 3.09
N PHE A 299 22.17 12.92 2.29
CA PHE A 299 22.58 12.21 1.07
C PHE A 299 21.94 12.74 -0.23
N ASP A 300 21.01 13.70 -0.14
CA ASP A 300 20.35 14.36 -1.27
C ASP A 300 20.57 15.88 -1.24
N PRO A 301 21.79 16.36 -1.53
CA PRO A 301 22.11 17.79 -1.46
C PRO A 301 21.31 18.65 -2.46
N HIS A 302 20.69 18.03 -3.46
CA HIS A 302 19.87 18.69 -4.47
C HIS A 302 18.36 18.60 -4.18
N ASN A 303 17.97 17.95 -3.08
CA ASN A 303 16.59 17.79 -2.63
C ASN A 303 15.65 17.29 -3.74
N GLN A 304 16.12 16.30 -4.50
CA GLN A 304 15.40 15.72 -5.64
C GLN A 304 14.35 14.68 -5.24
N LEU A 305 14.57 13.99 -4.12
CA LEU A 305 13.66 12.96 -3.62
C LEU A 305 12.62 13.58 -2.67
N GLU A 306 11.34 13.44 -2.97
CA GLU A 306 10.27 13.65 -2.01
C GLU A 306 10.05 12.36 -1.21
N ILE A 307 9.87 12.44 0.11
CA ILE A 307 9.51 11.28 0.95
C ILE A 307 8.20 11.61 1.64
N ILE A 308 7.25 10.68 1.57
CA ILE A 308 5.98 10.77 2.29
C ILE A 308 5.71 9.47 3.03
N MET A 309 5.06 9.57 4.19
CA MET A 309 4.52 8.41 4.91
C MET A 309 3.13 8.10 4.37
N ALA A 310 2.89 6.86 3.95
CA ALA A 310 1.55 6.44 3.53
C ALA A 310 0.56 6.52 4.70
N TYR A 311 -0.66 6.95 4.41
CA TYR A 311 -1.78 6.84 5.34
C TYR A 311 -3.06 6.47 4.59
N GLU A 312 -4.02 5.90 5.31
CA GLU A 312 -5.34 5.61 4.75
C GLU A 312 -6.06 6.87 4.29
N GLY A 313 -6.49 6.88 3.03
CA GLY A 313 -7.10 8.04 2.38
C GLY A 313 -6.09 8.95 1.67
N LEU A 314 -4.78 8.70 1.77
CA LEU A 314 -3.79 9.40 0.95
C LEU A 314 -4.13 9.22 -0.54
N GLU A 315 -4.12 10.31 -1.30
CA GLU A 315 -4.28 10.33 -2.75
C GLU A 315 -3.07 11.00 -3.41
N LEU A 316 -2.59 10.42 -4.52
CA LEU A 316 -1.43 10.90 -5.27
C LEU A 316 -1.70 10.90 -6.77
N GLU A 317 -1.25 11.95 -7.45
CA GLU A 317 -1.09 11.96 -8.92
C GLU A 317 0.36 11.61 -9.28
N VAL A 318 0.54 10.75 -10.29
CA VAL A 318 1.85 10.29 -10.83
C VAL A 318 2.21 11.06 -12.09
#